data_AF-A0A0P9DCP3-F1
#
_entry.id   AF-A0A0P9DCP3-F1
#
_cell.length_a   1.000
_cell.length_b   1.000
_cell.length_c   1.000
_cell.angle_alpha   90.00
_cell.angle_beta   90.00
_cell.angle_gamma   90.00
#
_symmetry.space_group_name_H-M   'P 1'
#
loop_
_entity.id
_entity.type
_entity.pdbx_description
1 polymer ?
#
loop_
_entity_poly.entity_id
_entity_poly.type
_entity_poly.pdbx_seq_one_letter_code
_entity_poly.pdbx_strand_id
1 'polypeptide(L)'
;MRGLRFDWRWVAVIAVLVVLTNSSRLPPLVTALVVGGAGVWLLMMGWRVWVREGGAPSRARVTYWRGQRIEVAPQRRGPALPRMRDIGPAALYFIIGVVLLLAAGAIGLRSFGF
;
A
#
# COMPACT_ATOMS: atom_id res chain seq x y z
N MET A 1 7.98 -11.74 27.38
CA MET A 1 8.63 -10.76 26.48
C MET A 1 7.74 -10.61 25.25
N ARG A 2 7.15 -9.44 25.01
CA ARG A 2 6.24 -9.22 23.86
C ARG A 2 7.09 -9.26 22.59
N GLY A 3 6.80 -10.18 21.68
CA GLY A 3 7.54 -10.35 20.43
C GLY A 3 7.55 -9.07 19.61
N LEU A 4 8.75 -8.58 19.27
CA LEU A 4 8.95 -7.52 18.29
C LEU A 4 8.35 -8.00 16.96
N ARG A 5 7.19 -7.47 16.59
CA ARG A 5 6.62 -7.69 15.26
C ARG A 5 7.35 -6.76 14.30
N PHE A 6 8.30 -7.32 13.56
CA PHE A 6 9.00 -6.60 12.53
C PHE A 6 8.03 -6.18 11.43
N ASP A 7 7.86 -4.87 11.23
CA ASP A 7 7.08 -4.32 10.12
C ASP A 7 8.03 -3.88 9.00
N TRP A 8 8.04 -4.64 7.91
CA TRP A 8 8.87 -4.39 6.74
C TRP A 8 8.63 -3.01 6.10
N ARG A 9 7.47 -2.38 6.37
CA ARG A 9 7.15 -1.04 5.85
C ARG A 9 8.14 0.01 6.32
N TRP A 10 8.69 -0.12 7.53
CA TRP A 10 9.74 0.77 8.00
C TRP A 10 11.01 0.65 7.18
N VAL A 11 11.37 -0.58 6.78
CA VAL A 11 12.51 -0.80 5.87
C VAL A 11 12.25 -0.15 4.52
N ALA A 12 11.04 -0.29 3.98
CA ALA A 12 10.67 0.36 2.72
C ALA A 12 10.77 1.90 2.80
N VAL A 13 10.28 2.51 3.89
CA VAL A 13 10.40 3.96 4.09
C VAL A 13 11.86 4.39 4.20
N ILE A 14 12.67 3.67 4.97
CA ILE A 14 14.11 3.95 5.10
C ILE A 14 14.81 3.83 3.75
N ALA A 15 14.51 2.79 2.96
CA ALA A 15 15.08 2.62 1.64
C ALA A 15 14.74 3.80 0.71
N VAL A 16 13.48 4.25 0.69
CA VAL A 16 13.05 5.41 -0.10
C VAL A 16 13.79 6.68 0.36
N LEU A 17 13.91 6.90 1.66
CA LEU A 17 14.63 8.05 2.21
C LEU A 17 16.12 8.03 1.81
N VAL A 18 16.77 6.86 1.89
CA VAL A 18 18.17 6.71 1.47
C VAL A 18 18.32 7.07 -0.01
N VAL A 19 17.42 6.60 -0.88
CA VAL A 19 17.45 6.93 -2.31
C VAL A 19 17.22 8.42 -2.55
N LEU A 20 16.25 9.04 -1.88
CA LEU A 20 15.97 10.47 -2.02
C LEU A 20 17.16 11.33 -1.58
N THR A 21 17.77 10.97 -0.45
CA THR A 21 18.92 11.70 0.14
C THR A 21 20.17 11.56 -0.72
N ASN A 22 20.32 10.45 -1.46
CA ASN A 22 21.44 10.19 -2.35
C ASN A 22 21.08 10.37 -3.84
N SER A 23 19.94 11.01 -4.14
CA SER A 23 19.39 11.09 -5.50
C SER A 23 20.34 11.77 -6.50
N SER A 24 21.19 12.68 -6.05
CA SER A 24 22.22 13.36 -6.87
C SER A 24 23.37 12.44 -7.31
N ARG A 25 23.57 11.31 -6.61
CA ARG A 25 24.65 10.35 -6.87
C ARG A 25 24.15 9.07 -7.54
N LEU A 26 22.85 8.90 -7.64
CA LEU A 26 22.21 7.71 -8.22
C LEU A 26 21.79 7.96 -9.67
N PRO A 27 21.77 6.91 -10.52
CA PRO A 27 21.22 7.04 -11.86
C PRO A 27 19.77 7.56 -11.80
N PRO A 28 19.41 8.58 -12.61
CA PRO A 28 18.07 9.19 -12.57
C PRO A 28 16.95 8.15 -12.73
N LEU A 29 17.17 7.13 -13.56
CA LEU A 29 16.23 6.04 -13.78
C LEU A 29 15.98 5.23 -12.50
N VAL A 30 17.01 4.94 -11.70
CA VAL A 30 16.87 4.21 -10.43
C VAL A 30 16.08 5.04 -9.43
N THR A 31 16.40 6.33 -9.31
CA THR A 31 15.66 7.26 -8.46
C THR A 31 14.19 7.34 -8.88
N ALA A 32 13.91 7.48 -10.18
CA ALA A 32 12.56 7.53 -10.72
C ALA A 32 11.76 6.24 -10.44
N LEU A 33 12.39 5.07 -10.59
CA LEU A 33 11.74 3.78 -10.33
C LEU A 33 11.42 3.58 -8.84
N VAL A 34 12.33 3.92 -7.94
CA VAL A 34 12.11 3.76 -6.49
C VAL A 34 11.04 4.73 -6.01
N VAL A 35 11.13 6.00 -6.42
CA VAL A 35 10.15 7.04 -6.08
C VAL A 35 8.78 6.70 -6.67
N GLY A 36 8.74 6.27 -7.94
CA GLY A 36 7.51 5.87 -8.62
C GLY A 36 6.88 4.65 -7.97
N GLY A 37 7.68 3.62 -7.66
CA GLY A 37 7.23 2.42 -6.97
C GLY A 37 6.68 2.71 -5.57
N ALA A 38 7.33 3.61 -4.83
CA ALA A 38 6.81 4.10 -3.55
C ALA A 38 5.47 4.85 -3.72
N GLY A 39 5.36 5.69 -4.75
CA GLY A 39 4.12 6.37 -5.11
C GLY A 39 2.97 5.41 -5.37
N VAL A 40 3.18 4.42 -6.26
CA VAL A 40 2.19 3.36 -6.54
C VAL A 40 1.80 2.61 -5.27
N TRP A 41 2.77 2.26 -4.43
CA TRP A 41 2.50 1.55 -3.18
C TRP A 41 1.63 2.34 -2.21
N LEU A 42 1.86 3.65 -2.07
CA LEU A 42 1.02 4.52 -1.25
C LEU A 42 -0.39 4.64 -1.83
N LEU A 43 -0.53 4.80 -3.15
CA LEU A 43 -1.86 4.80 -3.79
C LEU A 43 -2.61 3.48 -3.54
N MET A 44 -1.93 2.34 -3.65
CA MET A 44 -2.52 1.05 -3.31
C MET A 44 -2.94 0.98 -1.84
N MET A 45 -2.20 1.61 -0.94
CA MET A 45 -2.51 1.63 0.49
C MET A 45 -3.74 2.49 0.79
N GLY A 46 -3.87 3.65 0.16
CA GLY A 46 -5.08 4.48 0.20
C GLY A 46 -6.28 3.75 -0.43
N TRP A 47 -6.06 3.04 -1.54
CA TRP A 47 -7.09 2.26 -2.22
C TRP A 47 -7.63 1.10 -1.38
N ARG A 48 -6.76 0.41 -0.62
CA ARG A 48 -7.17 -0.72 0.24
C ARG A 48 -8.25 -0.37 1.25
N VAL A 49 -8.36 0.90 1.66
CA VAL A 49 -9.40 1.37 2.59
C VAL A 49 -10.80 1.22 1.97
N TRP A 50 -10.91 1.33 0.64
CA TRP A 50 -12.15 1.15 -0.12
C TRP A 50 -12.49 -0.31 -0.42
N VAL A 51 -11.63 -1.25 0.02
CA VAL A 51 -11.73 -2.69 -0.30
C VAL A 51 -11.97 -3.54 0.97
N ARG A 52 -12.34 -2.95 2.12
CA ARG A 52 -12.35 -3.63 3.44
C ARG A 52 -13.70 -3.66 4.18
N GLU A 53 -13.93 -4.78 4.88
CA GLU A 53 -14.91 -5.08 5.97
C GLU A 53 -16.38 -4.62 5.80
N GLY A 54 -16.91 -4.61 4.58
CA GLY A 54 -18.36 -4.48 4.34
C GLY A 54 -18.88 -5.14 3.07
N GLY A 55 -17.99 -5.66 2.22
CA GLY A 55 -18.38 -6.33 0.98
C GLY A 55 -19.18 -7.61 1.22
N ALA A 56 -19.97 -7.98 0.22
CA ALA A 56 -20.82 -9.17 0.26
C ALA A 56 -20.04 -10.39 0.81
N PRO A 57 -20.60 -11.15 1.76
CA PRO A 57 -19.89 -12.28 2.34
C PRO A 57 -19.46 -13.25 1.24
N SER A 58 -18.16 -13.58 1.20
CA SER A 58 -17.71 -14.74 0.43
C SER A 58 -18.44 -15.99 0.96
N ARG A 59 -18.74 -16.98 0.11
CA ARG A 59 -19.52 -18.17 0.54
C ARG A 59 -18.98 -18.73 1.87
N ALA A 60 -19.85 -18.88 2.86
CA ALA A 60 -19.48 -19.44 4.16
C ALA A 60 -18.86 -20.82 3.95
N ARG A 61 -17.63 -21.02 4.45
CA ARG A 61 -16.94 -22.30 4.36
C ARG A 61 -17.27 -23.11 5.60
N VAL A 62 -18.03 -24.19 5.42
CA VAL A 62 -18.23 -25.19 6.46
C VAL A 62 -17.03 -26.13 6.41
N THR A 63 -16.33 -26.28 7.53
CA THR A 63 -15.27 -27.28 7.68
C THR A 63 -15.69 -28.27 8.75
N TYR A 64 -15.51 -29.56 8.48
CA TYR A 64 -15.76 -30.62 9.46
C TYR A 64 -14.44 -31.04 10.09
N TRP A 65 -14.39 -31.07 11.42
CA TRP A 65 -13.22 -31.54 12.16
C TRP A 65 -13.67 -32.41 13.33
N ARG A 66 -13.17 -33.66 13.40
CA ARG A 66 -13.53 -34.64 14.45
C ARG A 66 -15.05 -34.81 14.66
N GLY A 67 -15.83 -34.83 13.57
CA GLY A 67 -17.29 -34.94 13.63
C GLY A 67 -18.02 -33.66 14.07
N GLN A 68 -17.30 -32.58 14.36
CA GLN A 68 -17.88 -31.28 14.69
C GLN A 68 -17.96 -30.38 13.45
N ARG A 69 -19.12 -29.75 13.26
CA ARG A 69 -19.34 -28.73 12.21
C ARG A 69 -18.79 -27.39 12.71
N ILE A 70 -17.77 -26.87 12.04
CA ILE A 70 -17.21 -25.54 12.30
C ILE A 70 -17.66 -24.62 11.18
N GLU A 71 -18.55 -23.69 11.50
CA GLU A 71 -18.94 -22.60 10.60
C GLU A 71 -17.88 -21.51 10.68
N VAL A 72 -17.04 -21.42 9.65
CA VAL A 72 -16.06 -20.33 9.56
C VAL A 72 -16.79 -19.11 9.04
N ALA A 73 -16.82 -18.05 9.84
CA ALA A 73 -17.43 -16.79 9.45
C ALA A 73 -16.85 -16.33 8.09
N PRO A 74 -17.72 -15.99 7.11
CA PRO A 74 -17.26 -15.65 5.78
C PRO A 74 -16.37 -14.42 5.81
N GLN A 75 -15.21 -14.51 5.16
CA GLN A 75 -14.30 -13.38 5.07
C GLN A 75 -14.97 -12.30 4.21
N ARG A 76 -15.31 -11.17 4.82
CA ARG A 76 -15.97 -10.03 4.17
C ARG A 76 -14.94 -9.28 3.32
N ARG A 77 -14.85 -9.62 2.03
CA ARG A 77 -14.01 -8.95 1.03
C ARG A 77 -14.90 -8.50 -0.12
N GLY A 78 -14.95 -7.19 -0.37
CA GLY A 78 -15.66 -6.60 -1.49
C GLY A 78 -15.71 -5.07 -1.39
N PRO A 79 -16.25 -4.39 -2.42
CA PRO A 79 -16.41 -2.94 -2.42
C PRO A 79 -17.28 -2.54 -1.24
N ALA A 80 -16.75 -1.70 -0.35
CA ALA A 80 -17.47 -1.22 0.82
C ALA A 80 -17.11 0.24 1.04
N LEU A 81 -18.12 1.03 1.43
CA LEU A 81 -17.88 2.41 1.84
C LEU A 81 -16.99 2.41 3.09
N PRO A 82 -15.85 3.10 3.05
CA PRO A 82 -14.95 3.17 4.19
C PRO A 82 -15.59 3.95 5.34
N ARG A 83 -15.17 3.64 6.57
CA ARG A 83 -15.57 4.44 7.74
C ARG A 83 -15.00 5.85 7.56
N MET A 84 -15.78 6.89 7.92
CA MET A 84 -15.33 8.29 7.79
C MET A 84 -13.96 8.57 8.43
N ARG A 85 -13.65 7.88 9.54
CA ARG A 85 -12.36 7.99 10.23
C ARG A 85 -11.16 7.45 9.42
N ASP A 86 -11.41 6.49 8.52
CA ASP A 86 -10.36 5.86 7.71
C ASP A 86 -10.09 6.67 6.42
N ILE A 87 -10.97 7.61 6.05
CA ILE A 87 -10.84 8.46 4.87
C ILE A 87 -9.68 9.45 5.03
N GLY A 88 -9.50 10.04 6.20
CA GLY A 88 -8.40 11.00 6.45
C GLY A 88 -7.02 10.42 6.17
N PRO A 89 -6.65 9.29 6.79
CA PRO A 89 -5.41 8.59 6.48
C PRO A 89 -5.31 8.13 5.02
N ALA A 90 -6.41 7.68 4.42
CA ALA A 90 -6.43 7.31 3.00
C ALA A 90 -6.09 8.49 2.09
N ALA A 91 -6.63 9.67 2.36
CA ALA A 91 -6.36 10.90 1.61
C ALA A 91 -4.87 11.27 1.67
N LEU A 92 -4.23 11.15 2.85
CA LEU A 92 -2.78 11.38 2.97
C LEU A 92 -1.98 10.43 2.08
N TYR A 93 -2.32 9.13 2.06
CA TYR A 93 -1.67 8.17 1.18
C TYR A 93 -1.86 8.52 -0.30
N PHE A 94 -3.05 8.99 -0.69
CA PHE A 94 -3.30 9.45 -2.06
C PHE A 94 -2.48 10.68 -2.43
N ILE A 95 -2.50 11.72 -1.60
CA ILE A 95 -1.79 12.97 -1.87
C ILE A 95 -0.29 12.70 -2.00
N ILE A 96 0.29 12.01 -1.03
CA ILE A 96 1.73 11.69 -1.04
C ILE A 96 2.04 10.78 -2.23
N GLY A 97 1.21 9.76 -2.50
CA GLY A 97 1.40 8.85 -3.63
C GLY A 97 1.40 9.56 -4.98
N VAL A 98 0.46 10.50 -5.19
CA VAL A 98 0.39 11.32 -6.42
C VAL A 98 1.62 12.21 -6.54
N VAL A 99 2.03 12.89 -5.47
CA VAL A 99 3.24 13.74 -5.48
C VAL A 99 4.48 12.94 -5.86
N LEU A 100 4.66 11.72 -5.31
CA LEU A 100 5.78 10.87 -5.67
C LEU A 100 5.72 10.40 -7.13
N LEU A 101 4.54 10.07 -7.66
CA LEU A 101 4.41 9.70 -9.07
C LEU A 101 4.73 10.87 -10.01
N LEU A 102 4.28 12.08 -9.68
CA LEU A 102 4.63 13.28 -10.45
C LEU A 102 6.13 13.55 -10.40
N ALA A 103 6.75 13.42 -9.23
CA ALA A 103 8.20 13.55 -9.08
C ALA A 103 8.95 12.50 -9.91
N ALA A 104 8.53 11.24 -9.87
CA ALA A 104 9.11 10.16 -10.68
C ALA A 104 8.96 10.44 -12.19
N GLY A 105 7.79 10.91 -12.62
CA GLY A 105 7.52 11.32 -14.00
C GLY A 105 8.42 12.46 -14.45
N ALA A 106 8.59 13.50 -13.61
CA ALA A 106 9.48 14.62 -13.90
C ALA A 106 10.96 14.19 -13.98
N ILE A 107 11.43 13.33 -13.06
CA ILE A 107 12.80 12.78 -13.11
C ILE A 107 13.00 11.93 -14.37
N GLY A 108 12.01 11.11 -14.71
CA GLY A 108 12.01 10.28 -15.91
C GLY A 108 12.09 11.13 -17.19
N LEU A 109 11.18 12.10 -17.35
CA LEU A 109 11.16 13.00 -18.51
C LEU A 109 12.49 13.73 -18.68
N ARG A 110 13.03 14.29 -17.59
CA ARG A 110 14.33 14.95 -17.58
C ARG A 110 15.47 14.02 -18.03
N SER A 111 15.39 12.74 -17.68
CA SER A 111 16.42 11.76 -18.10
C SER A 111 16.38 11.45 -19.60
N PHE A 112 15.25 11.67 -20.27
CA PHE A 112 15.08 11.52 -21.71
C PHE A 112 15.26 12.83 -22.49
N GLY A 113 15.62 13.94 -21.82
CA GLY A 113 15.88 15.23 -22.47
C GLY A 113 14.64 16.07 -22.78
N PHE A 114 13.50 15.76 -22.14
CA PHE A 114 12.29 16.58 -22.15
C PHE A 114 12.23 17.53 -20.95
#